data_AF-A0A7J0C7Q9-F1
#
_entry.id   AF-A0A7J0C7Q9-F1
#
_cell.length_a   1.000
_cell.length_b   1.000
_cell.length_c   1.000
_cell.angle_alpha   90.00
_cell.angle_beta   90.00
_cell.angle_gamma   90.00
#
_symmetry.space_group_name_H-M   'P 1'
#
loop_
_entity.id
_entity.type
_entity.pdbx_description
1 polymer ?
#
loop_
_entity_poly.entity_id
_entity_poly.type
_entity_poly.pdbx_seq_one_letter_code
_entity_poly.pdbx_strand_id
1 'polypeptide(L)'
;MGHRGSGPGRPSLIRAANVLRQYDEGEVAAVWRRLCARLAPDGLLVEGTCDEIGRRHVWVALGPEGPRTVTFATRLGSLERPSDLAERLPKALIHRNVPGEPVHAFLRDFDRAWAAASPYASLGARQRWIATARALAGEWPLTDGERRWRQGELTVRWDALRPSGP
;
A
#
# COMPACT_ATOMS: atom_id res chain seq x y z
N MET A 1 18.10 -16.48 44.23
CA MET A 1 17.57 -15.13 43.91
C MET A 1 17.08 -15.18 42.46
N GLY A 2 15.76 -15.22 42.28
CA GLY A 2 15.12 -15.71 41.05
C GLY A 2 15.29 -14.79 39.84
N HIS A 3 15.80 -15.35 38.75
CA HIS A 3 15.68 -14.80 37.40
C HIS A 3 14.21 -14.94 36.98
N ARG A 4 13.43 -13.87 37.14
CA ARG A 4 12.05 -13.80 36.60
C ARG A 4 12.15 -13.66 35.08
N GLY A 5 11.45 -14.55 34.37
CA GLY A 5 11.54 -14.72 32.93
C GLY A 5 11.25 -13.46 32.14
N SER A 6 12.05 -13.25 31.09
CA SER A 6 11.77 -12.33 30.00
C SER A 6 10.54 -12.82 29.25
N GLY A 7 9.38 -12.23 29.51
CA GLY A 7 8.24 -12.37 28.60
C GLY A 7 8.62 -11.81 27.22
N PRO A 8 8.03 -12.32 26.12
CA PRO A 8 8.37 -11.83 24.79
C PRO A 8 8.13 -10.32 24.73
N GLY A 9 9.18 -9.55 24.40
CA GLY A 9 9.09 -8.10 24.23
C GLY A 9 8.05 -7.72 23.18
N ARG A 10 7.55 -6.48 23.25
CA ARG A 10 6.60 -5.98 22.25
C ARG A 10 7.23 -6.02 20.86
N PRO A 11 6.54 -6.54 19.82
CA PRO A 11 7.09 -6.68 18.48
C PRO A 11 7.40 -5.32 17.83
N SER A 12 8.55 -5.25 17.16
CA SER A 12 8.91 -4.11 16.29
C SER A 12 8.24 -4.19 14.91
N LEU A 13 7.76 -5.37 14.50
CA LEU A 13 7.08 -5.57 13.22
C LEU A 13 6.00 -6.65 13.36
N ILE A 14 4.79 -6.33 12.89
CA ILE A 14 3.72 -7.29 12.65
C ILE A 14 3.43 -7.27 11.15
N ARG A 15 3.39 -8.44 10.51
CA ARG A 15 3.00 -8.59 9.10
C ARG A 15 1.69 -9.36 9.03
N ALA A 16 0.66 -8.75 8.46
CA ALA A 16 -0.67 -9.29 8.30
C ALA A 16 -1.07 -9.27 6.82
N ALA A 17 -0.38 -10.05 5.98
CA ALA A 17 -0.67 -10.15 4.55
C ALA A 17 -1.76 -11.19 4.28
N ASN A 18 -2.79 -10.82 3.50
CA ASN A 18 -3.97 -11.62 3.17
C ASN A 18 -4.80 -12.08 4.38
N VAL A 19 -4.62 -11.46 5.56
CA VAL A 19 -5.30 -11.86 6.79
C VAL A 19 -6.70 -11.26 6.91
N LEU A 20 -6.92 -10.03 6.41
CA LEU A 20 -8.18 -9.30 6.61
C LEU A 20 -9.17 -9.43 5.45
N ARG A 21 -8.85 -10.19 4.39
CA ARG A 21 -9.68 -10.26 3.17
C ARG A 21 -11.12 -10.72 3.45
N GLN A 22 -11.27 -11.62 4.42
CA GLN A 22 -12.52 -12.25 4.83
C GLN A 22 -13.31 -11.48 5.91
N TYR A 23 -12.73 -10.40 6.45
CA TYR A 23 -13.40 -9.57 7.45
C TYR A 23 -14.39 -8.61 6.78
N ASP A 24 -15.35 -8.11 7.56
CA ASP A 24 -16.16 -6.99 7.14
C ASP A 24 -15.37 -5.69 7.19
N GLU A 25 -15.72 -4.74 6.31
CA GLU A 25 -14.99 -3.46 6.20
C GLU A 25 -14.99 -2.69 7.53
N GLY A 26 -16.12 -2.68 8.25
CA GLY A 26 -16.25 -2.02 9.56
C GLY A 26 -15.38 -2.63 10.66
N GLU A 27 -14.90 -3.87 10.50
CA GLU A 27 -14.08 -4.55 11.51
C GLU A 27 -12.59 -4.17 11.40
N VAL A 28 -12.14 -3.76 10.21
CA VAL A 28 -10.72 -3.51 9.91
C VAL A 28 -10.09 -2.52 10.89
N ALA A 29 -10.78 -1.40 11.16
CA ALA A 29 -10.28 -0.37 12.08
C ALA A 29 -10.12 -0.88 13.52
N ALA A 30 -11.01 -1.76 13.98
CA ALA A 30 -10.91 -2.37 15.31
C ALA A 30 -9.73 -3.35 15.38
N VAL A 31 -9.53 -4.15 14.33
CA VAL A 31 -8.39 -5.08 14.23
C VAL A 31 -7.06 -4.32 14.20
N TRP A 32 -6.95 -3.26 13.40
CA TRP A 32 -5.77 -2.41 13.35
C TRP A 32 -5.42 -1.81 14.71
N ARG A 33 -6.39 -1.22 15.43
CA ARG A 33 -6.16 -0.69 16.79
C ARG A 33 -5.64 -1.77 17.74
N ARG A 34 -6.23 -2.97 17.69
CA ARG A 34 -5.84 -4.11 18.52
C ARG A 34 -4.40 -4.57 18.24
N LEU A 35 -3.99 -4.62 16.97
CA LEU A 35 -2.64 -5.01 16.59
C LEU A 35 -1.62 -3.92 16.91
N CYS A 36 -1.93 -2.66 16.61
CA CYS A 36 -1.04 -1.53 16.85
C CYS A 36 -0.77 -1.32 18.36
N ALA A 37 -1.76 -1.55 19.23
CA ALA A 37 -1.58 -1.47 20.69
C ALA A 37 -0.57 -2.48 21.27
N ARG A 38 -0.20 -3.52 20.49
CA ARG A 38 0.81 -4.51 20.87
C ARG A 38 2.22 -4.15 20.39
N LEU A 39 2.36 -3.21 19.46
CA LEU A 39 3.66 -2.83 18.90
C LEU A 39 4.56 -2.18 19.96
N ALA A 40 5.87 -2.30 19.75
CA ALA A 40 6.85 -1.41 20.36
C ALA A 40 6.57 0.06 19.96
N PRO A 41 7.08 1.07 20.68
CA PRO A 41 6.83 2.49 20.38
C PRO A 41 7.13 2.89 18.93
N ASP A 42 8.17 2.32 18.32
CA ASP A 42 8.54 2.56 16.91
C ASP A 42 8.19 1.38 16.00
N GLY A 43 7.32 0.49 16.48
CA GLY A 43 6.92 -0.70 15.75
C GLY A 43 6.03 -0.38 14.55
N LEU A 44 6.00 -1.31 13.59
CA LEU A 44 5.17 -1.19 12.39
C LEU A 44 4.23 -2.39 12.24
N LEU A 45 2.99 -2.12 11.85
CA LEU A 45 2.09 -3.12 11.28
C LEU A 45 2.07 -2.92 9.76
N VAL A 46 2.32 -3.99 9.02
CA VAL A 46 2.13 -4.04 7.56
C VAL A 46 0.95 -4.95 7.27
N GLU A 47 -0.19 -4.36 6.93
CA GLU A 47 -1.39 -5.07 6.51
C GLU A 47 -1.57 -4.89 5.01
N GLY A 48 -1.79 -5.97 4.29
CA GLY A 48 -1.80 -5.89 2.85
C GLY A 48 -2.30 -7.14 2.18
N THR A 49 -2.37 -7.05 0.87
CA THR A 49 -3.02 -8.06 0.05
C THR A 49 -2.18 -8.31 -1.20
N CYS A 50 -1.76 -9.57 -1.42
CA CYS A 50 -1.01 -9.96 -2.61
C CYS A 50 -1.79 -10.96 -3.49
N ASP A 51 -1.30 -11.13 -4.72
CA ASP A 51 -1.71 -12.23 -5.60
C ASP A 51 -1.00 -13.54 -5.19
N GLU A 52 -1.43 -14.64 -5.79
CA GLU A 52 -1.08 -16.00 -5.42
C GLU A 52 0.42 -16.29 -5.66
N ILE A 53 1.00 -15.63 -6.65
CA ILE A 53 2.40 -15.78 -7.05
C ILE A 53 3.29 -14.67 -6.45
N GLY A 54 2.69 -13.67 -5.78
CA GLY A 54 3.40 -12.55 -5.15
C GLY A 54 3.98 -11.52 -6.14
N ARG A 55 3.38 -11.38 -7.33
CA ARG A 55 3.76 -10.38 -8.34
C ARG A 55 3.05 -9.05 -8.15
N ARG A 56 1.96 -9.00 -7.39
CA ARG A 56 1.16 -7.80 -7.12
C ARG A 56 0.87 -7.74 -5.64
N HIS A 57 1.13 -6.61 -5.01
CA HIS A 57 0.86 -6.41 -3.59
C HIS A 57 0.52 -4.96 -3.34
N VAL A 58 -0.57 -4.70 -2.61
CA VAL A 58 -0.83 -3.40 -2.02
C VAL A 58 -0.92 -3.54 -0.51
N TRP A 59 -0.24 -2.69 0.23
CA TRP A 59 -0.27 -2.72 1.70
C TRP A 59 -0.35 -1.34 2.32
N VAL A 60 -0.96 -1.29 3.50
CA VAL A 60 -0.93 -0.16 4.42
C VAL A 60 0.16 -0.41 5.46
N ALA A 61 1.00 0.60 5.68
CA ALA A 61 1.92 0.64 6.81
C ALA A 61 1.30 1.48 7.93
N LEU A 62 1.23 0.91 9.13
CA LEU A 62 0.63 1.53 10.31
C LEU A 62 1.64 1.58 11.46
N GLY A 63 1.71 2.71 12.15
CA GLY A 63 2.37 2.82 13.45
C GLY A 63 1.38 2.67 14.61
N PRO A 64 1.85 2.82 15.86
CA PRO A 64 0.97 2.86 17.03
C PRO A 64 -0.14 3.92 16.95
N GLU A 65 0.10 5.01 16.22
CA GLU A 65 -0.86 6.09 15.98
C GLU A 65 -1.88 5.80 14.86
N GLY A 66 -1.69 4.73 14.10
CA GLY A 66 -2.56 4.34 12.99
C GLY A 66 -1.86 4.37 11.61
N PRO A 67 -2.65 4.40 10.52
CA PRO A 67 -2.14 4.25 9.17
C PRO A 67 -1.34 5.47 8.68
N ARG A 68 -0.22 5.20 8.00
CA ARG A 68 0.74 6.21 7.54
C ARG A 68 0.80 6.30 6.02
N THR A 69 0.94 5.16 5.36
CA THR A 69 1.17 5.09 3.90
C THR A 69 0.49 3.88 3.29
N VAL A 70 0.20 3.97 2.00
CA VAL A 70 -0.18 2.85 1.14
C VAL A 70 0.92 2.66 0.10
N THR A 71 1.43 1.44 -0.04
CA THR A 71 2.41 1.10 -1.07
C THR A 71 1.80 0.14 -2.07
N PHE A 72 1.95 0.48 -3.35
CA PHE A 72 1.63 -0.33 -4.51
C PHE A 72 2.92 -0.97 -5.01
N ALA A 73 2.98 -2.29 -5.09
CA ALA A 73 4.13 -3.01 -5.61
C ALA A 73 3.73 -4.00 -6.70
N THR A 74 4.52 -4.04 -7.77
CA THR A 74 4.26 -4.95 -8.87
C THR A 74 5.52 -5.40 -9.60
N ARG A 75 5.49 -6.64 -10.09
CA ARG A 75 6.42 -7.09 -11.12
C ARG A 75 6.10 -6.38 -12.44
N LEU A 76 6.87 -5.35 -12.74
CA LEU A 76 6.66 -4.46 -13.90
C LEU A 76 6.55 -5.17 -15.25
N GLY A 77 7.21 -6.33 -15.43
CA GLY A 77 7.16 -7.09 -16.68
C GLY A 77 5.80 -7.74 -16.99
N SER A 78 4.87 -7.77 -16.02
CA SER A 78 3.52 -8.32 -16.18
C SER A 78 2.42 -7.30 -15.87
N LEU A 79 2.76 -6.01 -15.87
CA LEU A 79 1.80 -4.93 -15.63
C LEU A 79 1.25 -4.42 -16.96
N GLU A 80 -0.07 -4.51 -17.16
CA GLU A 80 -0.73 -3.90 -18.32
C GLU A 80 -1.04 -2.43 -18.00
N ARG A 81 -1.67 -2.19 -16.85
CA ARG A 81 -1.93 -0.86 -16.30
C ARG A 81 -1.92 -0.84 -14.76
N PRO A 82 -1.59 0.30 -14.13
CA PRO A 82 -1.57 0.41 -12.67
C PRO A 82 -2.85 -0.01 -11.96
N SER A 83 -4.03 0.28 -12.54
CA SER A 83 -5.32 -0.11 -11.95
C SER A 83 -5.54 -1.62 -11.84
N ASP A 84 -4.71 -2.46 -12.48
CA ASP A 84 -4.72 -3.91 -12.27
C ASP A 84 -4.33 -4.29 -10.81
N LEU A 85 -3.78 -3.35 -10.04
CA LEU A 85 -3.51 -3.52 -8.61
C LEU A 85 -4.76 -3.34 -7.72
N ALA A 86 -5.88 -2.86 -8.28
CA ALA A 86 -7.12 -2.63 -7.53
C ALA A 86 -7.66 -3.88 -6.83
N GLU A 87 -7.60 -5.04 -7.49
CA GLU A 87 -7.97 -6.36 -6.93
C GLU A 87 -7.11 -6.78 -5.73
N ARG A 88 -5.97 -6.08 -5.53
CA ARG A 88 -5.04 -6.30 -4.43
C ARG A 88 -5.09 -5.20 -3.38
N LEU A 89 -6.04 -4.27 -3.46
CA LEU A 89 -6.27 -3.30 -2.40
C LEU A 89 -6.60 -4.02 -1.08
N PRO A 90 -6.06 -3.54 0.06
CA PRO A 90 -6.43 -4.04 1.38
C PRO A 90 -7.93 -3.86 1.65
N LYS A 91 -8.47 -4.60 2.61
CA LYS A 91 -9.92 -4.59 2.91
C LYS A 91 -10.45 -3.17 3.21
N ALA A 92 -9.62 -2.32 3.81
CA ALA A 92 -9.95 -0.92 4.08
C ALA A 92 -10.19 -0.05 2.83
N LEU A 93 -9.76 -0.49 1.65
CA LEU A 93 -9.80 0.30 0.41
C LEU A 93 -10.52 -0.39 -0.75
N ILE A 94 -10.57 -1.73 -0.79
CA ILE A 94 -11.03 -2.44 -1.99
C ILE A 94 -12.48 -2.14 -2.37
N HIS A 95 -13.40 -2.10 -1.40
CA HIS A 95 -14.81 -1.74 -1.66
C HIS A 95 -15.02 -0.23 -1.88
N ARG A 96 -14.02 0.59 -1.51
CA ARG A 96 -14.00 2.03 -1.72
C ARG A 96 -13.41 2.42 -3.08
N ASN A 97 -12.99 1.45 -3.90
CA ASN A 97 -12.56 1.73 -5.26
C ASN A 97 -13.76 1.98 -6.21
N VAL A 98 -14.49 3.06 -5.95
CA VAL A 98 -15.68 3.50 -6.69
C VAL A 98 -15.57 5.00 -7.01
N PRO A 99 -16.24 5.51 -8.05
CA PRO A 99 -16.25 6.94 -8.36
C PRO A 99 -16.63 7.80 -7.15
N GLY A 100 -15.88 8.88 -6.91
CA GLY A 100 -16.05 9.78 -5.77
C GLY A 100 -15.09 9.51 -4.61
N GLU A 101 -14.53 8.30 -4.50
CA GLU A 101 -13.56 7.97 -3.46
C GLU A 101 -12.11 8.28 -3.87
N PRO A 102 -11.25 8.69 -2.92
CA PRO A 102 -9.87 9.08 -3.24
C PRO A 102 -9.02 7.97 -3.85
N VAL A 103 -9.20 6.71 -3.43
CA VAL A 103 -8.46 5.57 -4.00
C VAL A 103 -8.80 5.34 -5.48
N HIS A 104 -10.06 5.54 -5.86
CA HIS A 104 -10.48 5.47 -7.26
C HIS A 104 -9.89 6.61 -8.09
N ALA A 105 -9.92 7.84 -7.55
CA ALA A 105 -9.29 8.99 -8.20
C ALA A 105 -7.77 8.77 -8.40
N PHE A 106 -7.09 8.24 -7.38
CA PHE A 106 -5.67 7.90 -7.45
C PHE A 106 -5.37 6.88 -8.54
N LEU A 107 -6.10 5.76 -8.59
CA LEU A 107 -5.86 4.72 -9.62
C LEU A 107 -6.16 5.22 -11.04
N ARG A 108 -7.19 6.06 -11.20
CA ARG A 108 -7.47 6.72 -12.49
C ARG A 108 -6.32 7.62 -12.93
N ASP A 109 -5.78 8.41 -12.01
CA ASP A 109 -4.68 9.32 -12.28
C ASP A 109 -3.37 8.56 -12.53
N PHE A 110 -3.19 7.43 -11.85
CA PHE A 110 -2.09 6.50 -12.10
C PHE A 110 -2.16 5.91 -13.51
N ASP A 111 -3.32 5.43 -13.94
CA ASP A 111 -3.53 4.95 -15.31
C ASP A 111 -3.28 6.05 -16.36
N ARG A 112 -3.74 7.29 -16.09
CA ARG A 112 -3.47 8.45 -16.96
C ARG A 112 -1.97 8.70 -17.10
N ALA A 113 -1.25 8.76 -15.98
CA ALA A 113 0.21 8.96 -15.98
C ALA A 113 0.94 7.82 -16.72
N TRP A 114 0.49 6.57 -16.54
CA TRP A 114 1.07 5.40 -17.21
C TRP A 114 0.84 5.40 -18.72
N ALA A 115 -0.35 5.83 -19.17
CA ALA A 115 -0.68 5.99 -20.58
C ALA A 115 0.17 7.11 -21.22
N ALA A 116 0.30 8.26 -20.54
CA ALA A 116 1.16 9.36 -20.99
C ALA A 116 2.64 8.96 -21.06
N ALA A 117 3.10 8.05 -20.19
CA ALA A 117 4.45 7.51 -20.21
C ALA A 117 4.69 6.44 -21.29
N SER A 118 3.72 6.13 -22.16
CA SER A 118 3.89 5.12 -23.23
C SER A 118 5.13 5.30 -24.14
N PRO A 119 5.63 6.51 -24.44
CA PRO A 119 6.88 6.67 -25.22
C PRO A 119 8.11 6.02 -24.57
N TYR A 120 8.11 5.85 -23.24
CA TYR A 120 9.19 5.18 -22.51
C TYR A 120 9.14 3.64 -22.58
N ALA A 121 8.11 3.06 -23.21
CA ALA A 121 7.96 1.60 -23.29
C ALA A 121 9.14 0.93 -24.00
N SER A 122 9.72 1.57 -25.03
CA SER A 122 10.92 1.09 -25.74
C SER A 122 12.18 1.06 -24.86
N LEU A 123 12.22 1.85 -23.78
CA LEU A 123 13.30 1.88 -22.79
C LEU A 123 13.06 0.87 -21.64
N GLY A 124 11.94 0.14 -21.70
CA GLY A 124 11.56 -0.91 -20.76
C GLY A 124 10.59 -0.45 -19.67
N ALA A 125 9.84 -1.42 -19.13
CA ALA A 125 8.78 -1.19 -18.14
C ALA A 125 9.27 -0.44 -16.89
N ARG A 126 10.54 -0.63 -16.48
CA ARG A 126 11.15 0.12 -15.37
C ARG A 126 11.24 1.61 -15.66
N GLN A 127 11.70 2.02 -16.85
CA GLN A 127 11.80 3.43 -17.20
C GLN A 127 10.41 4.07 -17.33
N ARG A 128 9.47 3.34 -17.93
CA ARG A 128 8.07 3.76 -17.99
C ARG A 128 7.45 3.96 -16.60
N TRP A 129 7.70 3.04 -15.66
CA TRP A 129 7.23 3.16 -14.27
C TRP A 129 7.83 4.36 -13.56
N ILE A 130 9.13 4.58 -13.69
CA ILE A 130 9.80 5.76 -13.10
C ILE A 130 9.23 7.06 -13.66
N ALA A 131 9.01 7.14 -14.99
CA ALA A 131 8.38 8.31 -15.61
C ALA A 131 6.95 8.53 -15.09
N THR A 132 6.18 7.46 -14.95
CA THR A 132 4.82 7.48 -14.39
C THR A 132 4.82 7.99 -12.94
N ALA A 133 5.71 7.47 -12.10
CA ALA A 133 5.84 7.86 -10.71
C ALA A 133 6.26 9.33 -10.55
N ARG A 134 7.17 9.83 -11.40
CA ARG A 134 7.55 11.25 -11.43
C ARG A 134 6.37 12.16 -11.78
N ALA A 135 5.56 11.77 -12.77
CA ALA A 135 4.36 12.52 -13.13
C ALA A 135 3.35 12.54 -11.96
N LEU A 136 3.08 11.39 -11.36
CA LEU A 136 2.20 11.28 -10.19
C LEU A 136 2.69 12.10 -8.99
N ALA A 137 4.00 12.15 -8.73
CA ALA A 137 4.58 12.92 -7.62
C ALA A 137 4.28 14.43 -7.70
N GLY A 138 3.92 14.94 -8.89
CA GLY A 138 3.48 16.33 -9.06
C GLY A 138 2.04 16.59 -8.61
N GLU A 139 1.22 15.56 -8.52
CA GLU A 139 -0.23 15.65 -8.21
C GLU A 139 -0.58 14.97 -6.87
N TRP A 140 0.19 13.97 -6.45
CA TRP A 140 -0.09 13.12 -5.29
C TRP A 140 1.07 13.10 -4.29
N PRO A 141 0.80 13.01 -2.98
CA PRO A 141 1.83 13.06 -1.94
C PRO A 141 2.57 11.71 -1.82
N LEU A 142 3.41 11.41 -2.81
CA LEU A 142 4.28 10.25 -2.76
C LEU A 142 5.38 10.44 -1.70
N THR A 143 5.69 9.37 -0.97
CA THR A 143 6.67 9.41 0.14
C THR A 143 7.94 8.63 -0.15
N ASP A 144 8.03 8.01 -1.32
CA ASP A 144 9.23 7.32 -1.79
C ASP A 144 9.85 8.04 -3.00
N GLY A 145 10.78 7.37 -3.66
CA GLY A 145 11.52 7.97 -4.77
C GLY A 145 12.12 6.89 -5.67
N GLU A 146 12.95 7.31 -6.61
CA GLU A 146 13.46 6.46 -7.69
C GLU A 146 14.06 5.13 -7.24
N ARG A 147 14.70 5.08 -6.05
CA ARG A 147 15.24 3.84 -5.49
C ARG A 147 14.16 2.76 -5.34
N ARG A 148 12.95 3.14 -4.88
CA ARG A 148 11.79 2.24 -4.74
C ARG A 148 11.08 2.03 -6.06
N TRP A 149 10.95 3.07 -6.88
CA TRP A 149 10.33 2.97 -8.20
C TRP A 149 11.07 1.99 -9.11
N ARG A 150 12.41 1.92 -9.03
CA ARG A 150 13.22 0.92 -9.75
C ARG A 150 12.88 -0.53 -9.39
N GLN A 151 12.33 -0.76 -8.20
CA GLN A 151 11.87 -2.05 -7.68
C GLN A 151 10.41 -2.35 -8.04
N GLY A 152 9.71 -1.43 -8.69
CA GLY A 152 8.28 -1.55 -9.00
C GLY A 152 7.36 -1.19 -7.84
N GLU A 153 7.87 -0.43 -6.86
CA GLU A 153 7.10 0.10 -5.74
C GLU A 153 6.73 1.56 -5.99
N LEU A 154 5.60 2.00 -5.44
CA LEU A 154 5.18 3.40 -5.34
C LEU A 154 4.37 3.59 -4.06
N THR A 155 4.73 4.57 -3.24
CA THR A 155 4.16 4.76 -1.90
C THR A 155 3.55 6.15 -1.77
N VAL A 156 2.30 6.22 -1.32
CA VAL A 156 1.53 7.45 -1.13
C VAL A 156 1.08 7.58 0.33
N ARG A 157 0.98 8.82 0.84
CA ARG A 157 0.44 9.07 2.19
C ARG A 157 -0.97 8.51 2.34
N TRP A 158 -1.25 7.85 3.45
CA TRP A 158 -2.57 7.30 3.76
C TRP A 158 -3.66 8.37 3.71
N ASP A 159 -3.39 9.57 4.22
CA ASP A 159 -4.38 10.66 4.28
C ASP A 159 -4.95 11.03 2.90
N ALA A 160 -4.19 10.83 1.82
CA ALA A 160 -4.65 11.09 0.47
C ALA A 160 -5.57 9.99 -0.08
N LEU A 161 -5.53 8.78 0.48
CA LEU A 161 -6.34 7.63 0.05
C LEU A 161 -7.41 7.22 1.07
N ARG A 162 -7.42 7.85 2.25
CA ARG A 162 -8.35 7.55 3.33
C ARG A 162 -9.79 7.64 2.80
N PRO A 163 -10.65 6.63 3.03
CA PRO A 163 -12.05 6.67 2.65
C PRO A 163 -12.78 7.90 3.21
N SER A 164 -13.67 8.46 2.42
CA SER A 164 -14.39 9.70 2.73
C SER A 164 -15.55 9.44 3.69
N GLY A 165 -15.24 9.14 4.97
CA GLY A 165 -16.26 8.82 5.98
C GLY A 165 -16.95 7.46 5.73
N PRO A 166 -17.97 7.09 6.55
CA PRO A 166 -18.93 6.09 6.11
C PRO A 166 -19.57 6.51 4.79
#